data_AF-A0A238YAV8-F1
#
_entry.id   AF-A0A238YAV8-F1
#
_cell.length_a   1.000
_cell.length_b   1.000
_cell.length_c   1.000
_cell.angle_alpha   90.00
_cell.angle_beta   90.00
_cell.angle_gamma   90.00
#
_symmetry.space_group_name_H-M   'P 1'
#
loop_
_entity.id
_entity.type
_entity.pdbx_description
1 polymer ?
#
loop_
_entity_poly.entity_id
_entity_poly.type
_entity_poly.pdbx_seq_one_letter_code
_entity_poly.pdbx_strand_id
1 'polypeptide(L)'
;MEVDILDFIEQCRHLAKQALGKQAGKPDSGGLAREAHIVAHCIRKEEGHSYAELVDRPGLMPEICDQLGLHSDALPDPTTSYHSLDRYAMYIWRALLRISAQQLPQSGHVALDSTFIERQQASQHYLQRCGRRVKTIKATTLTDTE
;
A
#
# COMPACT_ATOMS: atom_id res chain seq x y z
N MET A 1 8.61 -19.49 -5.64
CA MET A 1 9.07 -18.95 -6.93
C MET A 1 9.92 -17.77 -6.57
N GLU A 2 11.23 -17.85 -6.80
CA GLU A 2 12.13 -16.73 -6.52
C GLU A 2 11.85 -15.69 -7.60
N VAL A 3 11.11 -14.64 -7.24
CA VAL A 3 10.82 -13.53 -8.16
C VAL A 3 12.05 -12.63 -8.10
N ASP A 4 12.64 -12.35 -9.27
CA ASP A 4 13.68 -11.33 -9.35
C ASP A 4 13.09 -9.99 -8.87
N ILE A 5 13.70 -9.40 -7.86
CA ILE A 5 13.20 -8.16 -7.24
C ILE A 5 13.11 -7.01 -8.27
N LEU A 6 13.97 -7.02 -9.29
CA LEU A 6 13.95 -6.02 -10.35
C LEU A 6 12.73 -6.22 -11.27
N ASP A 7 12.43 -7.46 -11.64
CA ASP A 7 11.21 -7.79 -12.42
C ASP A 7 9.95 -7.42 -11.62
N PHE A 8 9.94 -7.72 -10.32
CA PHE A 8 8.85 -7.35 -9.41
C PHE A 8 8.65 -5.83 -9.35
N ILE A 9 9.75 -5.07 -9.23
CA ILE A 9 9.75 -3.61 -9.21
C ILE A 9 9.19 -3.05 -10.52
N GLU A 10 9.62 -3.59 -11.66
CA GLU A 10 9.15 -3.15 -12.97
C GLU A 10 7.65 -3.41 -13.14
N GLN A 11 7.20 -4.61 -12.76
CA GLN A 11 5.78 -4.96 -12.78
C GLN A 11 4.98 -4.03 -11.87
N CYS A 12 5.39 -3.84 -10.62
CA CYS A 12 4.72 -2.93 -9.68
C CYS A 12 4.63 -1.50 -10.24
N ARG A 13 5.71 -1.01 -10.87
CA ARG A 13 5.75 0.33 -11.47
C ARG A 13 4.77 0.46 -12.62
N HIS A 14 4.66 -0.56 -13.46
CA HIS A 14 3.69 -0.58 -14.55
C HIS A 14 2.25 -0.48 -14.02
N LEU A 15 1.90 -1.29 -13.02
CA LEU A 15 0.56 -1.28 -12.42
C LEU A 15 0.26 0.03 -11.69
N ALA A 16 1.24 0.57 -10.98
CA ALA A 16 1.12 1.86 -10.31
C ALA A 16 0.81 2.98 -11.31
N LYS A 17 1.53 3.04 -12.43
CA LYS A 17 1.26 4.02 -13.49
C LYS A 17 -0.12 3.83 -14.11
N GLN A 18 -0.53 2.58 -14.36
CA GLN A 18 -1.87 2.28 -14.88
C GLN A 18 -2.97 2.72 -13.91
N ALA A 19 -2.81 2.46 -12.60
CA ALA A 19 -3.77 2.85 -11.56
C ALA A 19 -3.83 4.37 -11.34
N LEU A 20 -2.68 5.06 -11.41
CA LEU A 20 -2.58 6.51 -11.24
C LEU A 20 -3.08 7.28 -12.47
N GLY A 21 -2.95 6.72 -13.68
CA GLY A 21 -3.34 7.37 -14.92
C GLY A 21 -2.69 8.75 -15.07
N LYS A 22 -3.51 9.80 -15.21
CA LYS A 22 -3.04 11.20 -15.36
C LYS A 22 -2.34 11.75 -14.10
N GLN A 23 -2.48 11.08 -12.95
CA GLN A 23 -1.82 11.46 -11.71
C GLN A 23 -0.44 10.81 -11.56
N ALA A 24 0.03 10.01 -12.52
CA ALA A 24 1.39 9.45 -12.46
C ALA A 24 2.46 10.55 -12.51
N GLY A 25 3.65 10.24 -12.00
CA GLY A 25 4.79 11.15 -11.95
C GLY A 25 4.90 11.92 -10.65
N LYS A 26 5.74 12.97 -10.67
CA LYS A 26 5.98 13.83 -9.51
C LYS A 26 4.75 14.71 -9.24
N PRO A 27 4.32 14.85 -7.97
CA PRO A 27 3.28 15.79 -7.62
C PRO A 27 3.79 17.23 -7.76
N ASP A 28 2.89 18.18 -8.01
CA ASP A 28 3.21 19.61 -8.13
C ASP A 28 3.81 20.20 -6.84
N SER A 29 3.49 19.59 -5.69
CA SER A 29 4.07 19.93 -4.39
C SER A 29 5.54 19.53 -4.24
N GLY A 30 6.13 18.85 -5.22
CA GLY A 30 7.47 18.27 -5.16
C GLY A 30 7.54 16.97 -4.35
N GLY A 31 8.72 16.35 -4.36
CA GLY A 31 8.99 15.06 -3.73
C GLY A 31 9.13 13.91 -4.72
N LEU A 32 8.98 12.68 -4.20
CA LEU A 32 9.10 11.45 -4.97
C LEU A 32 7.91 11.27 -5.93
N ALA A 33 8.13 10.60 -7.06
CA ALA A 33 7.06 10.23 -7.97
C ALA A 33 6.02 9.34 -7.27
N ARG A 34 4.74 9.51 -7.61
CA ARG A 34 3.64 8.80 -6.94
C ARG A 34 3.76 7.29 -7.10
N GLU A 35 4.16 6.83 -8.28
CA GLU A 35 4.41 5.42 -8.57
C GLU A 35 5.61 4.87 -7.79
N ALA A 36 6.67 5.65 -7.59
CA ALA A 36 7.84 5.20 -6.84
C ALA A 36 7.52 5.00 -5.35
N HIS A 37 6.65 5.85 -4.78
CA HIS A 37 6.09 5.59 -3.45
C HIS A 37 5.31 4.27 -3.38
N ILE A 38 4.47 3.98 -4.36
CA ILE A 38 3.69 2.74 -4.41
C ILE A 38 4.61 1.53 -4.51
N VAL A 39 5.60 1.58 -5.40
CA VAL A 39 6.58 0.50 -5.59
C VAL A 39 7.39 0.27 -4.31
N ALA A 40 7.83 1.32 -3.62
CA ALA A 40 8.50 1.20 -2.33
C ALA A 40 7.64 0.46 -1.29
N HIS A 41 6.33 0.73 -1.24
CA HIS A 41 5.42 -0.04 -0.38
C HIS A 41 5.27 -1.50 -0.79
N CYS A 42 5.28 -1.80 -2.10
CA CYS A 42 5.25 -3.17 -2.60
C CYS A 42 6.50 -3.94 -2.18
N ILE A 43 7.70 -3.36 -2.36
CA ILE A 43 8.98 -3.98 -1.93
C ILE A 43 8.94 -4.26 -0.43
N ARG A 44 8.54 -3.27 0.38
CA ARG A 44 8.41 -3.44 1.83
C ARG A 44 7.50 -4.61 2.21
N LYS A 45 6.40 -4.77 1.48
CA LYS A 45 5.42 -5.84 1.74
C LYS A 45 5.93 -7.20 1.29
N GLU A 46 6.59 -7.26 0.14
CA GLU A 46 7.14 -8.50 -0.42
C GLU A 46 8.27 -9.05 0.46
N GLU A 47 9.20 -8.19 0.87
CA GLU A 47 10.35 -8.60 1.69
C GLU A 47 10.07 -8.62 3.20
N GLY A 48 8.88 -8.17 3.63
CA GLY A 48 8.48 -8.19 5.05
C GLY A 48 9.14 -7.11 5.92
N HIS A 49 9.66 -6.04 5.33
CA HIS A 49 10.42 -5.01 6.03
C HIS A 49 9.57 -4.04 6.86
N SER A 50 10.18 -3.51 7.91
CA SER A 50 9.70 -2.32 8.60
C SER A 50 9.83 -1.06 7.72
N TYR A 51 9.23 0.06 8.15
CA TYR A 51 9.38 1.33 7.44
C TYR A 51 10.80 1.89 7.49
N ALA A 52 11.56 1.60 8.56
CA ALA A 52 12.96 2.02 8.67
C ALA A 52 13.83 1.25 7.66
N GLU A 53 13.68 -0.07 7.62
CA GLU A 53 14.42 -0.94 6.69
C GLU A 53 14.10 -0.64 5.22
N LEU A 54 12.88 -0.21 4.90
CA LEU A 54 12.50 0.24 3.56
C LEU A 54 13.33 1.43 3.07
N VAL A 55 13.83 2.28 3.98
CA VAL A 55 14.65 3.44 3.59
C VAL A 55 16.10 3.00 3.49
N ASP A 56 16.59 2.26 4.48
CA ASP A 56 18.02 1.94 4.60
C ASP A 56 18.49 0.87 3.59
N ARG A 57 17.67 -0.16 3.32
CA ARG A 57 18.07 -1.27 2.44
C ARG A 57 18.20 -0.87 0.96
N PRO A 58 17.26 -0.11 0.37
CA PRO A 58 17.45 0.38 -1.00
C PRO A 58 18.70 1.25 -1.15
N GLY A 59 19.15 1.94 -0.11
CA GLY A 59 20.42 2.68 -0.13
C GLY A 59 21.65 1.79 -0.39
N LEU A 60 21.54 0.49 -0.10
CA LEU A 60 22.56 -0.53 -0.38
C LEU A 60 22.39 -1.17 -1.77
N MET A 61 21.33 -0.81 -2.50
CA MET A 61 20.92 -1.40 -3.77
C MET A 61 20.74 -0.28 -4.82
N PRO A 62 21.84 0.18 -5.45
CA PRO A 62 21.82 1.34 -6.35
C PRO A 62 20.80 1.20 -7.49
N GLU A 63 20.67 -0.01 -8.03
CA GLU A 63 19.72 -0.31 -9.12
C GLU A 63 18.26 -0.08 -8.69
N ILE A 64 17.91 -0.40 -7.44
CA ILE A 64 16.58 -0.12 -6.89
C ILE A 64 16.40 1.39 -6.68
N CYS A 65 17.43 2.08 -6.17
CA CYS A 65 17.39 3.54 -6.05
C CYS A 65 17.15 4.21 -7.40
N ASP A 66 17.88 3.81 -8.44
CA ASP A 66 17.75 4.35 -9.80
C ASP A 66 16.34 4.11 -10.36
N GLN A 67 15.78 2.91 -10.19
CA GLN A 67 14.42 2.58 -10.65
C GLN A 67 13.33 3.40 -9.94
N LEU A 68 13.56 3.76 -8.67
CA LEU A 68 12.66 4.59 -7.87
C LEU A 68 12.91 6.09 -8.05
N GLY A 69 13.99 6.48 -8.73
CA GLY A 69 14.43 7.89 -8.82
C GLY A 69 14.85 8.45 -7.46
N LEU A 70 15.44 7.61 -6.62
CA LEU A 70 16.02 7.94 -5.32
C LEU A 70 17.54 8.10 -5.46
N HIS A 71 18.11 8.98 -4.65
CA HIS A 71 19.56 9.05 -4.48
C HIS A 71 19.92 8.31 -3.19
N SER A 72 20.93 7.42 -3.25
CA SER A 72 21.43 6.67 -2.09
C SER A 72 21.81 7.58 -0.91
N ASP A 73 22.27 8.79 -1.22
CA ASP A 73 22.76 9.75 -0.24
C ASP A 73 21.66 10.71 0.27
N ALA A 74 20.46 10.61 -0.29
CA ALA A 74 19.32 11.47 0.03
C ALA A 74 18.02 10.66 0.08
N LEU A 75 18.04 9.56 0.82
CA LEU A 75 16.87 8.72 1.02
C LEU A 75 15.81 9.45 1.88
N PRO A 76 14.52 9.26 1.57
CA PRO A 76 13.44 9.92 2.30
C PRO A 76 13.33 9.37 3.72
N ASP A 77 13.04 10.22 4.70
CA ASP A 77 12.80 9.77 6.08
C ASP A 77 11.70 8.68 6.13
N PRO A 78 11.82 7.63 6.97
CA PRO A 78 10.83 6.55 7.08
C PRO A 78 9.39 7.03 7.27
N THR A 79 9.19 8.15 7.96
CA THR A 79 7.86 8.75 8.16
C THR A 79 7.25 9.26 6.85
N THR A 80 8.06 9.64 5.86
CA THR A 80 7.61 10.04 4.52
C THR A 80 6.87 8.90 3.84
N SER A 81 7.38 7.67 3.97
CA SER A 81 6.76 6.45 3.45
C SER A 81 5.50 6.08 4.25
N TYR A 82 5.52 6.25 5.58
CA TYR A 82 4.34 6.02 6.41
C TYR A 82 3.17 6.95 6.02
N HIS A 83 3.43 8.26 5.95
CA HIS A 83 2.41 9.26 5.62
C HIS A 83 2.02 9.27 4.14
N SER A 84 2.78 8.63 3.25
CA SER A 84 2.38 8.55 1.84
C SER A 84 1.11 7.72 1.66
N LEU A 85 0.79 6.79 2.55
CA LEU A 85 -0.45 6.01 2.47
C LEU A 85 -1.70 6.89 2.62
N ASP A 86 -1.63 7.90 3.50
CA ASP A 86 -2.71 8.87 3.71
C ASP A 86 -2.86 9.85 2.53
N ARG A 87 -1.77 10.08 1.78
CA ARG A 87 -1.76 10.99 0.62
C ARG A 87 -2.49 10.41 -0.60
N TYR A 88 -2.58 9.08 -0.72
CA TYR A 88 -3.26 8.45 -1.83
C TYR A 88 -4.71 8.17 -1.48
N ALA A 89 -5.62 8.72 -2.29
CA ALA A 89 -7.03 8.40 -2.17
C ALA A 89 -7.26 6.89 -2.32
N MET A 90 -8.17 6.34 -1.51
CA MET A 90 -8.47 4.90 -1.43
C MET A 90 -8.73 4.24 -2.80
N TYR A 91 -9.17 5.01 -3.81
CA TYR A 91 -9.40 4.49 -5.15
C TYR A 91 -8.12 3.96 -5.82
N ILE A 92 -6.95 4.52 -5.50
CA ILE A 92 -5.66 4.08 -6.07
C ILE A 92 -5.33 2.67 -5.58
N TRP A 93 -5.46 2.43 -4.28
CA TRP A 93 -5.26 1.10 -3.68
C TRP A 93 -6.26 0.07 -4.22
N ARG A 94 -7.53 0.46 -4.40
CA ARG A 94 -8.54 -0.41 -5.03
C ARG A 94 -8.23 -0.71 -6.49
N ALA A 95 -7.72 0.27 -7.24
CA ALA A 95 -7.31 0.07 -8.63
C ALA A 95 -6.13 -0.91 -8.70
N LEU A 96 -5.11 -0.72 -7.87
CA LEU A 96 -3.97 -1.64 -7.77
C LEU A 96 -4.43 -3.06 -7.44
N LEU A 97 -5.27 -3.23 -6.41
CA LEU A 97 -5.81 -4.54 -6.02
C LEU A 97 -6.61 -5.20 -7.15
N ARG A 98 -7.42 -4.41 -7.87
CA ARG A 98 -8.21 -4.92 -9.01
C ARG A 98 -7.30 -5.38 -10.14
N ILE A 99 -6.31 -4.56 -10.51
CA ILE A 99 -5.40 -4.88 -11.61
C ILE A 99 -4.53 -6.10 -11.23
N SER A 100 -4.04 -6.19 -9.98
CA SER A 100 -3.27 -7.35 -9.52
C SER A 100 -4.12 -8.62 -9.51
N ALA A 101 -5.38 -8.55 -9.07
CA ALA A 101 -6.29 -9.69 -9.10
C ALA A 101 -6.59 -10.17 -10.53
N GLN A 102 -6.60 -9.27 -11.51
CA GLN A 102 -6.82 -9.61 -12.93
C GLN A 102 -5.63 -10.30 -13.60
N GLN A 103 -4.44 -10.28 -12.99
CA GLN A 103 -3.26 -10.99 -13.53
C GLN A 103 -3.32 -12.49 -13.29
N LEU A 104 -4.15 -12.92 -12.34
CA LEU A 104 -4.32 -14.32 -12.02
C LEU A 104 -5.58 -14.86 -12.71
N PRO A 105 -5.56 -16.11 -13.21
CA PRO A 105 -6.76 -16.78 -13.67
C PRO A 105 -7.84 -16.74 -12.59
N GLN A 106 -9.05 -16.31 -12.96
CA GLN A 106 -10.17 -16.36 -12.03
C GLN A 106 -10.58 -17.83 -11.83
N SER A 107 -10.69 -18.26 -10.57
CA SER A 107 -11.07 -19.63 -10.23
C SER A 107 -12.56 -19.93 -10.49
N GLY A 108 -13.36 -18.92 -10.87
CA GLY A 108 -14.82 -19.02 -10.98
C GLY A 108 -15.54 -19.06 -9.63
N HIS A 109 -14.80 -19.10 -8.51
CA HIS A 109 -15.35 -19.16 -7.16
C HIS A 109 -15.22 -17.80 -6.46
N VAL A 110 -16.28 -17.37 -5.77
CA VAL A 110 -16.25 -16.15 -4.97
C VAL A 110 -15.57 -16.45 -3.62
N ALA A 111 -14.43 -15.82 -3.36
CA ALA A 111 -13.83 -15.82 -2.04
C ALA A 111 -14.45 -14.72 -1.17
N LEU A 112 -15.05 -15.10 -0.06
CA LEU A 112 -15.66 -14.17 0.90
C LEU A 112 -14.84 -14.21 2.17
N ASP A 113 -14.00 -13.18 2.33
CA ASP A 113 -13.27 -12.98 3.57
C ASP A 113 -14.06 -12.04 4.49
N SER A 114 -14.22 -12.45 5.74
CA SER A 114 -14.79 -11.63 6.80
C SER A 114 -13.69 -11.28 7.80
N THR A 115 -12.63 -10.65 7.31
CA THR A 115 -11.60 -10.06 8.17
C THR A 115 -12.18 -8.84 8.89
N PHE A 116 -12.65 -9.06 10.12
CA PHE A 116 -12.93 -7.98 11.05
C PHE A 116 -11.63 -7.51 11.70
N ILE A 117 -11.30 -6.23 11.52
CA ILE A 117 -10.23 -5.60 12.30
C ILE A 117 -10.88 -5.08 13.58
N GLU A 118 -10.57 -5.72 14.70
CA GLU A 118 -10.91 -5.19 16.02
C GLU A 118 -10.09 -3.92 16.25
N ARG A 119 -10.68 -2.76 15.91
CA ARG A 119 -10.13 -1.48 16.37
C ARG A 119 -10.26 -1.49 17.89
N GLN A 120 -9.13 -1.39 18.61
CA GLN A 120 -9.16 -1.21 20.06
C GLN A 120 -10.19 -0.14 20.41
N GLN A 121 -11.10 -0.47 21.34
CA GLN A 121 -12.17 0.43 21.72
C GLN A 121 -11.55 1.73 22.24
N ALA A 122 -12.06 2.87 21.74
CA ALA A 122 -11.70 4.16 22.30
C ALA A 122 -12.00 4.15 23.81
N SER A 123 -11.08 4.67 24.62
CA SER A 123 -11.23 4.66 26.08
C SER A 123 -12.54 5.33 26.50
N GLN A 124 -13.19 4.80 27.54
CA GLN A 124 -14.44 5.38 28.07
C GLN A 124 -14.29 6.87 28.39
N HIS A 125 -13.11 7.26 28.90
CA HIS A 125 -12.76 8.65 29.18
C HIS A 125 -12.80 9.55 27.92
N TYR A 126 -12.21 9.09 26.81
CA TYR A 126 -12.25 9.83 25.54
C TYR A 126 -13.68 9.96 24.98
N LEU A 127 -14.48 8.88 25.07
CA LEU A 127 -15.87 8.85 24.61
C LEU A 127 -16.76 9.81 25.40
N GLN A 128 -16.61 9.88 26.73
CA GLN A 128 -17.33 10.83 27.57
C GLN A 128 -16.98 12.28 27.24
N ARG A 129 -15.69 12.61 27.10
CA ARG A 129 -15.24 13.98 26.77
C ARG A 129 -15.78 14.46 25.42
N CYS A 130 -15.83 13.57 24.43
CA CYS A 130 -16.31 13.89 23.09
C CYS A 130 -17.83 13.78 22.92
N GLY A 131 -18.58 13.41 23.97
CA GLY A 131 -20.04 13.23 23.92
C GLY A 131 -20.48 12.13 22.94
N ARG A 132 -19.60 11.18 22.61
CA ARG A 132 -19.87 10.12 21.63
C ARG A 132 -20.17 8.80 22.32
N ARG A 133 -21.12 8.05 21.78
CA ARG A 133 -21.46 6.69 22.24
C ARG A 133 -21.16 5.71 21.10
N VAL A 134 -20.27 4.75 21.35
CA VAL A 134 -19.92 3.70 20.38
C VAL A 134 -20.69 2.43 20.75
N LYS A 135 -21.34 1.80 19.77
CA LYS A 135 -21.97 0.50 19.91
C LYS A 135 -21.26 -0.47 18.98
N THR A 136 -20.64 -1.51 19.54
CA THR A 136 -20.04 -2.58 18.75
C THR A 136 -21.15 -3.43 18.14
N ILE A 137 -21.13 -3.58 16.82
CA ILE A 137 -22.05 -4.46 16.09
C ILE A 137 -21.21 -5.61 15.56
N LYS A 138 -21.59 -6.85 15.89
CA LYS A 138 -21.01 -8.05 15.32
C LYS A 138 -21.82 -8.37 14.06
N ALA A 139 -21.20 -8.27 12.89
CA ALA A 139 -21.84 -8.62 11.62
C ALA A 139 -21.29 -9.97 11.16
N THR A 140 -22.20 -10.90 10.83
CA THR A 140 -21.87 -12.17 10.19
C THR A 140 -22.39 -12.11 8.77
N THR A 141 -21.52 -12.22 7.78
CA THR A 141 -21.93 -12.31 6.38
C THR A 141 -22.12 -13.77 6.03
N LEU A 142 -23.32 -14.13 5.57
CA LEU A 142 -23.66 -15.44 5.04
C LEU A 142 -23.94 -15.21 3.56
N THR A 143 -23.18 -15.87 2.71
CA THR A 143 -23.26 -15.61 1.28
C THR A 143 -23.33 -16.93 0.53
N ASP A 144 -24.40 -17.00 -0.26
CA ASP A 144 -24.78 -18.11 -1.07
C ASP A 144 -23.98 -18.11 -2.37
N THR A 145 -23.62 -19.29 -2.86
CA THR A 145 -22.89 -19.48 -4.10
C THR A 145 -23.63 -20.53 -4.91
N GLU A 146 -24.01 -20.18 -6.15
CA GLU A 146 -24.42 -21.17 -7.16
C GLU A 146 -23.26 -22.10 -7.54
#